data_AF-A0AA51R9K7-F1
#
_entry.id   AF-A0AA51R9K7-F1
#
_cell.length_a   1.000
_cell.length_b   1.000
_cell.length_c   1.000
_cell.angle_alpha   90.00
_cell.angle_beta   90.00
_cell.angle_gamma   90.00
#
_symmetry.space_group_name_H-M   'P 1'
#
loop_
_entity.id
_entity.type
_entity.pdbx_description
1 polymer ?
#
loop_
_entity_poly.entity_id
_entity_poly.type
_entity_poly.pdbx_seq_one_letter_code
_entity_poly.pdbx_strand_id
1 'polypeptide(L)'
;MDNILKKFKNNVVIIDSGIDINNKDFSECIIGGLSFEYDNNKELVIKKDSYNDENGHGTFCASMIQRVSSNVNIFVVKILNKEAETHSKALIEALKYIKNIDIRVVNLSVATINEKYKNELYKVCNELYKQGKIIICSLENSNNDSFPAVFKNVIGVRGMPFANSYNYWYNSAKKIQCVADITPVLVPTLDNKYKMFGGNSKATSLFTGLVLNILAKNDNISFEELNQLLEYKAVKNSWDDDDTNDINSCSCEISNWKSNYSKKNLMKLEKIFVKVLNLPQQDIPLLYKYMLPNDKIHYKSKDFYEITKNIEKEFNIKIDYKLLSFSTFQSIYSLLDFINVRVNHDYR
;
A
#
# COMPACT_ATOMS: atom_id res chain seq x y z
N MET A 1 -10.74 -1.26 27.68
CA MET A 1 -10.02 -0.86 26.46
C MET A 1 -8.53 -0.64 26.73
N ASP A 2 -8.17 -0.03 27.85
CA ASP A 2 -6.79 0.35 28.20
C ASP A 2 -5.75 -0.79 28.28
N ASN A 3 -6.18 -2.03 28.54
CA ASN A 3 -5.26 -3.18 28.65
C ASN A 3 -4.92 -3.87 27.31
N ILE A 4 -5.71 -3.64 26.24
CA ILE A 4 -5.43 -4.25 24.92
C ILE A 4 -4.41 -3.39 24.14
N LEU A 5 -4.50 -2.06 24.28
CA LEU A 5 -3.57 -1.11 23.66
C LEU A 5 -2.12 -1.24 24.17
N LYS A 6 -1.92 -1.78 25.38
CA LYS A 6 -0.59 -2.02 25.97
C LYS A 6 0.12 -3.26 25.44
N LYS A 7 -0.56 -4.15 24.69
CA LYS A 7 0.02 -5.43 24.28
C LYS A 7 0.95 -5.33 23.06
N PHE A 8 0.83 -4.26 22.25
CA PHE A 8 1.67 -4.05 21.08
C PHE A 8 2.03 -2.57 20.91
N LYS A 9 3.31 -2.29 20.63
CA LYS A 9 3.83 -0.91 20.45
C LYS A 9 3.39 -0.25 19.15
N ASN A 10 2.89 -1.01 18.18
CA ASN A 10 2.59 -0.53 16.83
C ASN A 10 1.09 -0.32 16.66
N ASN A 11 0.61 0.88 16.99
CA ASN A 11 -0.78 1.26 16.79
C ASN A 11 -0.88 2.28 15.65
N VAL A 12 -1.86 2.12 14.75
CA VAL A 12 -2.10 3.04 13.63
C VAL A 12 -3.60 3.30 13.46
N VAL A 13 -3.93 4.56 13.14
CA VAL A 13 -5.25 4.90 12.60
C VAL A 13 -5.20 4.83 11.08
N ILE A 14 -6.14 4.13 10.46
CA ILE A 14 -6.33 4.15 9.00
C ILE A 14 -7.60 4.96 8.69
N ILE A 15 -7.43 6.06 7.96
CA ILE A 15 -8.54 6.88 7.45
C ILE A 15 -8.74 6.54 5.97
N ASP A 16 -9.79 5.79 5.63
CA ASP A 16 -10.00 5.23 4.28
C ASP A 16 -11.46 4.77 4.06
N SER A 17 -11.73 3.77 3.21
CA SER A 17 -13.05 3.18 2.91
C SER A 17 -13.59 2.21 3.97
N GLY A 18 -12.86 2.02 5.06
CA GLY A 18 -13.12 0.99 6.07
C GLY A 18 -12.17 -0.19 5.94
N ILE A 19 -12.43 -1.26 6.70
CA ILE A 19 -11.69 -2.52 6.60
C ILE A 19 -12.67 -3.69 6.63
N ASP A 20 -12.44 -4.73 5.83
CA ASP A 20 -13.14 -6.00 5.94
C ASP A 20 -12.86 -6.66 7.30
N ILE A 21 -13.81 -6.56 8.21
CA ILE A 21 -13.68 -7.07 9.58
C ILE A 21 -13.70 -8.61 9.63
N ASN A 22 -14.15 -9.26 8.55
CA ASN A 22 -14.22 -10.72 8.45
C ASN A 22 -12.99 -11.31 7.74
N ASN A 23 -12.03 -10.47 7.33
CA ASN A 23 -10.84 -10.92 6.64
C ASN A 23 -9.93 -11.75 7.56
N LYS A 24 -9.80 -13.04 7.25
CA LYS A 24 -9.08 -13.99 8.10
C LYS A 24 -7.58 -13.71 8.21
N ASP A 25 -6.98 -12.99 7.27
CA ASP A 25 -5.54 -12.75 7.25
C ASP A 25 -5.10 -11.69 8.27
N PHE A 26 -6.01 -10.83 8.73
CA PHE A 26 -5.66 -9.71 9.61
C PHE A 26 -6.80 -9.10 10.46
N SER A 27 -7.97 -9.74 10.56
CA SER A 27 -9.06 -9.26 11.43
C SER A 27 -8.64 -9.12 12.90
N GLU A 28 -7.72 -9.95 13.37
CA GLU A 28 -7.17 -9.88 14.74
C GLU A 28 -6.37 -8.59 15.01
N CYS A 29 -5.91 -7.89 13.97
CA CYS A 29 -5.23 -6.62 14.10
C CYS A 29 -6.19 -5.45 14.36
N ILE A 30 -7.51 -5.63 14.15
CA ILE A 30 -8.49 -4.55 14.25
C ILE A 30 -8.90 -4.36 15.71
N ILE A 31 -8.61 -3.20 16.27
CA ILE A 31 -8.89 -2.86 17.67
C ILE A 31 -10.14 -1.99 17.87
N GLY A 32 -10.79 -1.61 16.78
CA GLY A 32 -12.03 -0.83 16.77
C GLY A 32 -12.11 0.12 15.58
N GLY A 33 -13.21 0.86 15.49
CA GLY A 33 -13.38 1.86 14.46
C GLY A 33 -14.73 2.55 14.48
N LEU A 34 -14.93 3.44 13.52
CA LEU A 34 -16.13 4.26 13.30
C LEU A 34 -16.12 4.84 11.88
N SER A 35 -17.20 5.52 11.49
CA SER A 35 -17.27 6.27 10.23
C SER A 35 -17.72 7.71 10.39
N PHE A 36 -17.38 8.51 9.38
CA PHE A 36 -17.92 9.84 9.13
C PHE A 36 -18.46 9.91 7.71
N GLU A 37 -19.75 10.19 7.58
CA GLU A 37 -20.42 10.32 6.30
C GLU A 37 -21.06 11.70 6.18
N TYR A 38 -20.95 12.34 5.02
CA TYR A 38 -21.61 13.62 4.77
C TYR A 38 -23.01 13.38 4.22
N ASP A 39 -24.02 13.88 4.92
CA ASP A 39 -25.41 13.87 4.48
C ASP A 39 -25.68 15.14 3.67
N ASN A 40 -25.81 14.99 2.34
CA ASN A 40 -26.07 16.11 1.43
C ASN A 40 -27.42 16.78 1.69
N ASN A 41 -28.44 16.05 2.17
CA ASN A 41 -29.77 16.62 2.40
C ASN A 41 -29.82 17.48 3.66
N LYS A 42 -29.03 17.09 4.68
CA LYS A 42 -28.96 17.79 5.96
C LYS A 42 -27.75 18.72 6.09
N GLU A 43 -26.87 18.73 5.08
CA GLU A 43 -25.61 19.48 5.01
C GLU A 43 -24.68 19.29 6.22
N LEU A 44 -24.71 18.11 6.84
CA LEU A 44 -23.98 17.80 8.07
C LEU A 44 -23.18 16.50 7.95
N VAL A 45 -22.20 16.33 8.85
CA VAL A 45 -21.44 15.08 8.98
C VAL A 45 -22.06 14.22 10.07
N ILE A 46 -22.35 12.96 9.73
CA ILE A 46 -22.88 11.95 10.63
C ILE A 46 -21.74 11.03 11.05
N LYS A 47 -21.53 10.92 12.36
CA LYS A 47 -20.67 9.88 12.96
C LYS A 47 -21.49 8.60 13.16
N LYS A 48 -20.95 7.44 12.80
CA LYS A 48 -21.56 6.13 13.08
C LYS A 48 -20.53 5.15 13.63
N ASP A 49 -20.99 4.12 14.34
CA ASP A 49 -20.14 3.03 14.83
C ASP A 49 -20.07 1.87 13.81
N SER A 50 -19.86 2.21 12.53
CA SER A 50 -19.68 1.26 11.45
C SER A 50 -18.42 1.59 10.65
N TYR A 51 -17.66 0.58 10.28
CA TYR A 51 -16.36 0.77 9.60
C TYR A 51 -15.99 -0.39 8.69
N ASN A 52 -16.97 -1.25 8.36
CA ASN A 52 -16.77 -2.32 7.41
C ASN A 52 -16.56 -1.75 6.00
N ASP A 53 -15.59 -2.32 5.29
CA ASP A 53 -15.25 -1.89 3.93
C ASP A 53 -16.26 -2.41 2.91
N GLU A 54 -16.64 -1.53 1.99
CA GLU A 54 -17.52 -1.83 0.85
C GLU A 54 -16.84 -1.57 -0.50
N ASN A 55 -15.63 -1.00 -0.48
CA ASN A 55 -14.83 -0.70 -1.66
C ASN A 55 -13.63 -1.64 -1.80
N GLY A 56 -12.94 -1.90 -0.69
CA GLY A 56 -11.72 -2.70 -0.60
C GLY A 56 -10.44 -1.88 -0.42
N HIS A 57 -10.45 -0.58 -0.74
CA HIS A 57 -9.24 0.24 -0.71
C HIS A 57 -8.58 0.29 0.68
N GLY A 58 -9.34 0.55 1.73
CA GLY A 58 -8.84 0.55 3.10
C GLY A 58 -8.36 -0.84 3.56
N THR A 59 -9.03 -1.91 3.12
CA THR A 59 -8.59 -3.30 3.32
C THR A 59 -7.22 -3.56 2.68
N PHE A 60 -6.94 -3.01 1.48
CA PHE A 60 -5.64 -3.13 0.82
C PHE A 60 -4.54 -2.37 1.56
N CYS A 61 -4.83 -1.13 1.98
CA CYS A 61 -3.93 -0.31 2.78
C CYS A 61 -3.53 -1.03 4.09
N ALA A 62 -4.51 -1.57 4.80
CA ALA A 62 -4.31 -2.33 6.03
C ALA A 62 -3.43 -3.58 5.81
N SER A 63 -3.70 -4.34 4.75
CA SER A 63 -2.90 -5.52 4.39
C SER A 63 -1.43 -5.15 4.10
N MET A 64 -1.19 -4.03 3.42
CA MET A 64 0.16 -3.54 3.14
C MET A 64 0.89 -3.11 4.42
N ILE A 65 0.22 -2.39 5.33
CA ILE A 65 0.80 -1.99 6.62
C ILE A 65 1.16 -3.24 7.45
N GLN A 66 0.25 -4.20 7.55
CA GLN A 66 0.48 -5.45 8.29
C GLN A 66 1.65 -6.26 7.71
N ARG A 67 1.81 -6.26 6.38
CA ARG A 67 2.93 -6.94 5.71
C ARG A 67 4.29 -6.40 6.13
N VAL A 68 4.39 -5.09 6.34
CA VAL A 68 5.64 -4.42 6.74
C VAL A 68 5.83 -4.46 8.25
N SER A 69 4.76 -4.28 9.02
CA SER A 69 4.73 -4.31 10.49
C SER A 69 3.76 -5.38 10.97
N SER A 70 4.25 -6.60 11.17
CA SER A 70 3.44 -7.79 11.47
C SER A 70 2.63 -7.72 12.78
N ASN A 71 3.11 -6.98 13.78
CA ASN A 71 2.45 -6.84 15.09
C ASN A 71 1.71 -5.50 15.22
N VAL A 72 0.97 -5.10 14.17
CA VAL A 72 0.23 -3.83 14.14
C VAL A 72 -1.20 -4.01 14.68
N ASN A 73 -1.64 -3.03 15.48
CA ASN A 73 -3.03 -2.80 15.83
C ASN A 73 -3.58 -1.64 15.01
N ILE A 74 -4.80 -1.80 14.50
CA ILE A 74 -5.42 -0.88 13.54
C ILE A 74 -6.74 -0.36 14.13
N PHE A 75 -6.84 0.96 14.25
CA PHE A 75 -8.09 1.65 14.49
C PHE A 75 -8.63 2.23 13.18
N VAL A 76 -9.87 1.91 12.83
CA VAL A 76 -10.44 2.22 11.52
C VAL A 76 -11.30 3.47 11.57
N VAL A 77 -11.06 4.40 10.66
CA VAL A 77 -11.92 5.57 10.46
C VAL A 77 -12.38 5.58 9.01
N LYS A 78 -13.59 5.08 8.77
CA LYS A 78 -14.19 5.03 7.44
C LYS A 78 -14.74 6.40 7.05
N ILE A 79 -14.25 6.96 5.96
CA ILE A 79 -14.79 8.21 5.38
C ILE A 79 -15.20 8.05 3.93
N LEU A 80 -14.67 7.04 3.23
CA LEU A 80 -15.01 6.79 1.83
C LEU A 80 -16.22 5.86 1.72
N ASN A 81 -17.08 6.12 0.74
CA ASN A 81 -18.18 5.24 0.36
C ASN A 81 -17.68 4.07 -0.52
N LYS A 82 -18.62 3.26 -1.02
CA LYS A 82 -18.33 2.11 -1.89
C LYS A 82 -17.70 2.52 -3.25
N GLU A 83 -17.89 3.76 -3.68
CA GLU A 83 -17.25 4.37 -4.86
C GLU A 83 -15.86 4.98 -4.56
N ALA A 84 -15.35 4.86 -3.33
CA ALA A 84 -14.12 5.52 -2.87
C ALA A 84 -14.19 7.06 -2.85
N GLU A 85 -15.38 7.61 -2.65
CA GLU A 85 -15.62 9.06 -2.60
C GLU A 85 -15.98 9.53 -1.18
N THR A 86 -15.65 10.79 -0.89
CA THR A 86 -16.04 11.45 0.37
C THR A 86 -16.11 12.97 0.19
N HIS A 87 -16.69 13.65 1.17
CA HIS A 87 -16.73 15.11 1.21
C HIS A 87 -15.63 15.63 2.15
N SER A 88 -14.99 16.76 1.81
CA SER A 88 -13.90 17.32 2.62
C SER A 88 -14.30 17.62 4.08
N LYS A 89 -15.57 17.97 4.34
CA LYS A 89 -16.09 18.12 5.71
C LYS A 89 -16.01 16.81 6.51
N ALA A 90 -16.31 15.66 5.90
CA ALA A 90 -16.20 14.37 6.58
C ALA A 90 -14.73 14.05 6.94
N LEU A 91 -13.79 14.33 6.03
CA LEU A 91 -12.35 14.24 6.31
C LEU A 91 -11.92 15.16 7.47
N ILE A 92 -12.39 16.41 7.48
CA ILE A 92 -12.08 17.37 8.56
C ILE A 92 -12.61 16.86 9.91
N GLU A 93 -13.86 16.41 9.98
CA GLU A 93 -14.43 15.89 11.23
C GLU A 93 -13.74 14.60 11.68
N ALA A 94 -13.35 13.73 10.74
CA ALA A 94 -12.52 12.57 11.03
C ALA A 94 -11.19 12.96 11.67
N LEU A 95 -10.45 13.91 11.07
CA LEU A 95 -9.18 14.42 11.61
C LEU A 95 -9.36 15.08 12.97
N LYS A 96 -10.44 15.85 13.18
CA LYS A 96 -10.75 16.43 14.50
C LYS A 96 -10.98 15.34 15.55
N TYR A 97 -11.65 14.25 15.18
CA TYR A 97 -11.91 13.15 16.09
C TYR A 97 -10.63 12.41 16.50
N ILE A 98 -9.62 12.34 15.63
CA ILE A 98 -8.32 11.69 15.94
C ILE A 98 -7.65 12.30 17.18
N LYS A 99 -7.93 13.58 17.50
CA LYS A 99 -7.42 14.25 18.70
C LYS A 99 -7.78 13.49 20.00
N ASN A 100 -8.88 12.73 19.98
CA ASN A 100 -9.39 11.98 21.12
C ASN A 100 -8.93 10.51 21.14
N ILE A 101 -8.13 10.09 20.15
CA ILE A 101 -7.63 8.72 20.04
C ILE A 101 -6.18 8.70 20.48
N ASP A 102 -5.82 7.84 21.44
CA ASP A 102 -4.43 7.67 21.90
C ASP A 102 -3.60 6.78 20.97
N ILE A 103 -3.54 7.16 19.69
CA ILE A 103 -2.71 6.50 18.68
C ILE A 103 -1.93 7.59 17.95
N ARG A 104 -0.62 7.42 17.81
CA ARG A 104 0.28 8.45 17.28
C ARG A 104 0.31 8.51 15.76
N VAL A 105 0.24 7.37 15.08
CA VAL A 105 0.41 7.28 13.62
C VAL A 105 -0.95 7.25 12.92
N VAL A 106 -1.09 8.06 11.87
CA VAL A 106 -2.27 8.12 11.02
C VAL A 106 -1.86 7.87 9.58
N ASN A 107 -2.38 6.80 8.97
CA ASN A 107 -2.29 6.53 7.55
C ASN A 107 -3.51 7.15 6.85
N LEU A 108 -3.26 8.09 5.94
CA LEU A 108 -4.28 8.79 5.18
C LEU A 108 -4.01 8.60 3.69
N SER A 109 -4.62 7.59 3.07
CA SER A 109 -4.50 7.35 1.63
C SER A 109 -5.60 8.04 0.83
N VAL A 110 -5.90 9.29 1.21
CA VAL A 110 -6.94 10.14 0.63
C VAL A 110 -6.44 11.58 0.63
N ALA A 111 -6.55 12.27 -0.50
CA ALA A 111 -6.23 13.69 -0.60
C ALA A 111 -7.23 14.40 -1.51
N THR A 112 -7.24 15.73 -1.45
CA THR A 112 -8.10 16.57 -2.27
C THR A 112 -7.32 17.73 -2.88
N ILE A 113 -7.70 18.10 -4.09
CA ILE A 113 -7.23 19.33 -4.77
C ILE A 113 -8.14 20.53 -4.48
N ASN A 114 -9.24 20.33 -3.73
CA ASN A 114 -10.19 21.38 -3.45
C ASN A 114 -9.63 22.40 -2.44
N GLU A 115 -9.31 23.59 -2.91
CA GLU A 115 -8.75 24.66 -2.08
C GLU A 115 -9.73 25.23 -1.05
N LYS A 116 -11.05 25.05 -1.24
CA LYS A 116 -12.10 25.61 -0.36
C LYS A 116 -11.87 25.29 1.11
N TYR A 117 -11.38 24.08 1.39
CA TYR A 117 -11.20 23.57 2.75
C TYR A 117 -9.72 23.49 3.18
N LYS A 118 -8.79 24.02 2.37
CA LYS A 118 -7.34 23.98 2.61
C LYS A 118 -6.96 24.52 3.98
N ASN A 119 -7.49 25.68 4.35
CA ASN A 119 -7.17 26.33 5.63
C ASN A 119 -7.69 25.54 6.83
N GLU A 120 -8.87 24.94 6.72
CA GLU A 120 -9.44 24.10 7.79
C GLU A 120 -8.67 22.79 7.94
N LEU A 121 -8.32 22.14 6.82
CA LEU A 121 -7.46 20.96 6.81
C LEU A 121 -6.09 21.26 7.41
N TYR A 122 -5.47 22.38 7.07
CA TYR A 122 -4.18 22.78 7.64
C TYR A 122 -4.28 23.00 9.16
N LYS A 123 -5.33 23.69 9.63
CA LYS A 123 -5.55 23.94 11.05
C LYS A 123 -5.66 22.62 11.83
N VAL A 124 -6.49 21.68 11.38
CA VAL A 124 -6.66 20.40 12.09
C VAL A 124 -5.39 19.54 12.03
N CYS A 125 -4.68 19.49 10.90
CA CYS A 125 -3.39 18.78 10.81
C CYS A 125 -2.35 19.40 11.75
N ASN A 126 -2.34 20.73 11.88
CA ASN A 126 -1.43 21.43 12.78
C ASN A 126 -1.75 21.16 14.26
N GLU A 127 -3.02 21.03 14.63
CA GLU A 127 -3.41 20.65 15.98
C GLU A 127 -2.97 19.22 16.31
N LEU A 128 -3.16 18.28 15.38
CA LEU A 128 -2.70 16.89 15.53
C LEU A 128 -1.17 16.82 15.64
N TYR A 129 -0.46 17.58 14.80
CA TYR A 129 1.00 17.72 14.88
C TYR A 129 1.47 18.18 16.25
N LYS A 130 0.85 19.24 16.80
CA LYS A 130 1.17 19.75 18.15
C LYS A 130 0.87 18.74 19.26
N GLN A 131 -0.03 17.79 19.04
CA GLN A 131 -0.30 16.66 19.93
C GLN A 131 0.67 15.48 19.70
N GLY A 132 1.70 15.64 18.87
CA GLY A 132 2.70 14.62 18.57
C GLY A 132 2.24 13.56 17.57
N LYS A 133 1.07 13.74 16.94
CA LYS A 133 0.57 12.81 15.90
C LYS A 133 1.42 12.92 14.63
N ILE A 134 1.63 11.78 13.97
CA ILE A 134 2.34 11.66 12.71
C ILE A 134 1.30 11.29 11.65
N ILE A 135 1.01 12.23 10.76
CA ILE A 135 0.11 12.00 9.63
C ILE A 135 0.97 11.68 8.40
N ILE A 136 0.70 10.53 7.78
CA ILE A 136 1.36 10.09 6.56
C ILE A 136 0.30 10.06 5.47
N CYS A 137 0.45 10.89 4.44
CA CYS A 137 -0.61 11.16 3.48
C CYS A 137 -0.13 10.93 2.04
N SER A 138 -0.89 10.17 1.25
CA SER A 138 -0.64 10.04 -0.19
C SER A 138 -0.90 11.37 -0.92
N LEU A 139 -0.09 11.66 -1.93
CA LEU A 139 -0.52 12.55 -3.00
C LEU A 139 -1.68 11.95 -3.79
N GLU A 140 -2.55 12.82 -4.31
CA GLU A 140 -3.53 12.42 -5.32
C GLU A 140 -2.80 11.97 -6.60
N ASN A 141 -3.33 10.93 -7.26
CA ASN A 141 -2.68 10.35 -8.43
C ASN A 141 -2.83 11.30 -9.62
N SER A 142 -1.71 11.84 -10.11
CA SER A 142 -1.58 12.79 -11.24
C SER A 142 -1.54 14.28 -10.86
N ASN A 143 -1.56 14.61 -9.57
CA ASN A 143 -1.36 15.97 -9.12
C ASN A 143 -0.04 16.13 -8.36
N ASN A 144 0.61 17.28 -8.56
CA ASN A 144 1.81 17.63 -7.81
C ASN A 144 1.47 18.17 -6.42
N ASP A 145 0.26 18.70 -6.26
CA ASP A 145 -0.23 19.29 -5.03
C ASP A 145 -1.59 18.72 -4.64
N SER A 146 -1.68 18.15 -3.44
CA SER A 146 -2.95 17.77 -2.84
C SER A 146 -2.92 17.94 -1.33
N PHE A 147 -4.06 18.29 -0.75
CA PHE A 147 -4.22 18.51 0.69
C PHE A 147 -4.75 17.23 1.35
N PRO A 148 -4.23 16.84 2.52
CA PRO A 148 -3.22 17.53 3.32
C PRO A 148 -1.75 17.18 3.02
N ALA A 149 -1.47 16.33 2.01
CA ALA A 149 -0.13 15.81 1.72
C ALA A 149 0.98 16.86 1.56
N VAL A 150 0.67 18.05 1.03
CA VAL A 150 1.65 19.15 0.85
C VAL A 150 1.96 19.95 2.12
N PHE A 151 1.28 19.69 3.24
CA PHE A 151 1.50 20.47 4.45
C PHE A 151 2.78 20.03 5.16
N LYS A 152 3.59 20.98 5.64
CA LYS A 152 4.85 20.69 6.35
C LYS A 152 4.68 19.87 7.64
N ASN A 153 3.48 19.89 8.22
CA ASN A 153 3.11 19.14 9.42
C ASN A 153 2.50 17.76 9.11
N VAL A 154 2.57 17.35 7.84
CA VAL A 154 2.17 16.04 7.32
C VAL A 154 3.35 15.49 6.54
N ILE A 155 3.60 14.18 6.63
CA ILE A 155 4.55 13.52 5.75
C ILE A 155 3.81 13.17 4.46
N GLY A 156 4.02 13.97 3.41
CA GLY A 156 3.51 13.70 2.08
C GLY A 156 4.29 12.58 1.41
N VAL A 157 3.57 11.65 0.78
CA VAL A 157 4.15 10.49 0.09
C VAL A 157 3.79 10.51 -1.39
N ARG A 158 4.82 10.45 -2.24
CA ARG A 158 4.74 10.14 -3.66
C ARG A 158 5.22 8.72 -3.93
N GLY A 159 4.65 8.12 -4.95
CA GLY A 159 5.01 6.81 -5.41
C GLY A 159 5.93 6.77 -6.63
N MET A 160 6.90 5.88 -6.64
CA MET A 160 7.76 5.53 -7.80
C MET A 160 8.16 4.04 -7.69
N PRO A 161 8.46 3.29 -8.77
CA PRO A 161 9.01 1.93 -8.62
C PRO A 161 10.39 1.95 -7.98
N PHE A 162 10.71 0.95 -7.16
CA PHE A 162 12.05 0.72 -6.62
C PHE A 162 12.49 -0.73 -6.85
N ALA A 163 13.79 -0.94 -7.07
CA ALA A 163 14.36 -2.29 -7.15
C ALA A 163 14.20 -3.07 -5.82
N ASN A 164 14.36 -2.38 -4.69
CA ASN A 164 14.03 -2.91 -3.37
C ASN A 164 12.82 -2.16 -2.81
N SER A 165 11.71 -2.88 -2.59
CA SER A 165 10.44 -2.29 -2.17
C SER A 165 10.46 -1.67 -0.77
N TYR A 166 11.50 -1.89 0.03
CA TYR A 166 11.67 -1.26 1.35
C TYR A 166 12.58 -0.03 1.32
N ASN A 167 13.18 0.29 0.16
CA ASN A 167 13.89 1.54 -0.02
C ASN A 167 12.90 2.70 -0.16
N TYR A 168 13.32 3.88 0.26
CA TYR A 168 12.58 5.12 0.11
C TYR A 168 13.54 6.30 0.04
N TRP A 169 13.05 7.41 -0.51
CA TRP A 169 13.72 8.70 -0.44
C TRP A 169 13.05 9.55 0.62
N TYR A 170 13.83 10.34 1.34
CA TYR A 170 13.28 11.21 2.37
C TYR A 170 14.07 12.52 2.51
N ASN A 171 13.35 13.63 2.61
CA ASN A 171 13.91 14.94 2.89
C ASN A 171 12.83 15.79 3.55
N SER A 172 13.06 16.13 4.82
CA SER A 172 12.10 16.88 5.64
C SER A 172 11.84 18.32 5.14
N ALA A 173 12.74 18.90 4.34
CA ALA A 173 12.62 20.23 3.76
C ALA A 173 11.84 20.27 2.43
N LYS A 174 11.58 19.11 1.80
CA LYS A 174 10.77 19.02 0.58
C LYS A 174 9.29 19.23 0.88
N LYS A 175 8.55 19.72 -0.12
CA LYS A 175 7.09 19.88 -0.04
C LYS A 175 6.37 18.53 0.11
N ILE A 176 6.88 17.53 -0.60
CA ILE A 176 6.50 16.13 -0.48
C ILE A 176 7.74 15.40 -0.01
N GLN A 177 7.71 15.01 1.27
CA GLN A 177 8.90 14.63 2.02
C GLN A 177 9.38 13.23 1.70
N CYS A 178 8.49 12.36 1.20
CA CYS A 178 8.78 10.94 0.99
C CYS A 178 8.48 10.49 -0.45
N VAL A 179 9.37 9.67 -1.00
CA VAL A 179 9.12 8.85 -2.20
C VAL A 179 9.27 7.38 -1.83
N ALA A 180 8.25 6.56 -2.09
CA ALA A 180 8.23 5.14 -1.71
C ALA A 180 7.70 4.24 -2.85
N ASP A 181 7.94 2.92 -2.71
CA ASP A 181 7.67 1.96 -3.78
C ASP A 181 6.19 1.80 -4.13
N ILE A 182 5.84 1.95 -5.41
CA ILE A 182 4.47 1.70 -5.95
C ILE A 182 4.28 0.33 -6.56
N THR A 183 5.36 -0.45 -6.71
CA THR A 183 5.31 -1.73 -7.40
C THR A 183 4.15 -2.57 -6.87
N PRO A 184 3.17 -2.93 -7.74
CA PRO A 184 1.97 -3.57 -7.25
C PRO A 184 2.26 -4.89 -6.57
N VAL A 185 1.56 -5.13 -5.46
CA VAL A 185 1.66 -6.35 -4.68
C VAL A 185 0.30 -7.02 -4.57
N LEU A 186 0.30 -8.34 -4.42
CA LEU A 186 -0.93 -9.10 -4.31
C LEU A 186 -1.52 -8.94 -2.90
N VAL A 187 -2.77 -8.48 -2.78
CA VAL A 187 -3.47 -8.21 -1.49
C VAL A 187 -4.85 -8.88 -1.48
N PRO A 188 -5.37 -9.25 -0.30
CA PRO A 188 -6.68 -9.87 -0.19
C PRO A 188 -7.80 -8.89 -0.52
N THR A 189 -8.90 -9.41 -1.08
CA THR A 189 -10.14 -8.68 -1.39
C THR A 189 -11.27 -9.07 -0.45
N LEU A 190 -12.36 -8.29 -0.47
CA LEU A 190 -13.54 -8.48 0.38
C LEU A 190 -14.22 -9.86 0.22
N ASP A 191 -13.96 -10.56 -0.89
CA ASP A 191 -14.52 -11.87 -1.22
C ASP A 191 -13.53 -13.03 -0.99
N ASN A 192 -12.54 -12.86 -0.11
CA ASN A 192 -11.46 -13.82 0.17
C ASN A 192 -10.69 -14.27 -1.10
N LYS A 193 -10.61 -13.38 -2.10
CA LYS A 193 -9.72 -13.52 -3.25
C LYS A 193 -8.55 -12.57 -3.09
N TYR A 194 -7.77 -12.41 -4.17
CA TYR A 194 -6.66 -11.48 -4.20
C TYR A 194 -6.63 -10.68 -5.49
N LYS A 195 -6.07 -9.47 -5.41
CA LYS A 195 -5.79 -8.61 -6.56
C LYS A 195 -4.48 -7.85 -6.37
N MET A 196 -4.00 -7.23 -7.44
CA MET A 196 -2.81 -6.38 -7.39
C MET A 196 -3.18 -4.97 -6.90
N PHE A 197 -2.42 -4.46 -5.94
CA PHE A 197 -2.57 -3.13 -5.34
C PHE A 197 -1.26 -2.36 -5.43
N GLY A 198 -1.32 -1.16 -6.00
CA GLY A 198 -0.19 -0.27 -6.22
C GLY A 198 -0.61 1.20 -6.13
N GLY A 199 0.22 2.10 -6.66
CA GLY A 199 -0.04 3.56 -6.64
C GLY A 199 0.32 4.22 -5.31
N ASN A 200 0.01 5.52 -5.19
CA ASN A 200 0.42 6.31 -4.02
C ASN A 200 -0.14 5.76 -2.70
N SER A 201 -1.36 5.21 -2.68
CA SER A 201 -1.94 4.57 -1.50
C SER A 201 -1.11 3.39 -0.99
N LYS A 202 -0.57 2.56 -1.91
CA LYS A 202 0.34 1.47 -1.55
C LYS A 202 1.66 2.01 -1.01
N ALA A 203 2.23 3.02 -1.65
CA ALA A 203 3.46 3.67 -1.20
C ALA A 203 3.31 4.27 0.21
N THR A 204 2.20 4.98 0.48
CA THR A 204 1.86 5.52 1.80
C THR A 204 1.72 4.41 2.83
N SER A 205 1.00 3.33 2.52
CA SER A 205 0.79 2.21 3.44
C SER A 205 2.09 1.46 3.76
N LEU A 206 2.94 1.26 2.75
CA LEU A 206 4.29 0.71 2.91
C LEU A 206 5.13 1.59 3.85
N PHE A 207 5.17 2.90 3.58
CA PHE A 207 5.96 3.84 4.38
C PHE A 207 5.45 3.98 5.81
N THR A 208 4.12 3.96 6.01
CA THR A 208 3.51 3.87 7.33
C THR A 208 4.02 2.66 8.11
N GLY A 209 4.09 1.49 7.48
CA GLY A 209 4.65 0.29 8.11
C GLY A 209 6.12 0.46 8.51
N LEU A 210 6.94 1.12 7.67
CA LEU A 210 8.33 1.44 7.99
C LEU A 210 8.45 2.38 9.20
N VAL A 211 7.61 3.42 9.24
CA VAL A 211 7.56 4.37 10.36
C VAL A 211 7.15 3.65 11.65
N LEU A 212 6.15 2.78 11.62
CA LEU A 212 5.76 1.96 12.78
C LEU A 212 6.93 1.11 13.30
N ASN A 213 7.69 0.48 12.41
CA ASN A 213 8.87 -0.32 12.78
C ASN A 213 10.01 0.53 13.40
N ILE A 214 10.15 1.79 12.96
CA ILE A 214 11.10 2.74 13.57
C ILE A 214 10.62 3.13 14.96
N LEU A 215 9.35 3.48 15.12
CA LEU A 215 8.77 3.90 16.40
C LEU A 215 8.78 2.76 17.43
N ALA A 216 8.58 1.52 17.01
CA ALA A 216 8.67 0.32 17.85
C ALA A 216 10.00 0.21 18.62
N LYS A 217 11.08 0.73 18.03
CA LYS A 217 12.45 0.67 18.53
C LYS A 217 12.90 1.94 19.25
N ASN A 218 12.12 3.03 19.14
CA ASN A 218 12.49 4.35 19.63
C ASN A 218 11.29 4.97 20.35
N ASP A 219 11.06 4.52 21.58
CA ASP A 219 9.97 5.05 22.42
C ASP A 219 10.14 6.57 22.61
N ASN A 220 9.06 7.33 22.50
CA ASN A 220 9.01 8.78 22.72
C ASN A 220 9.87 9.67 21.79
N ILE A 221 10.38 9.14 20.66
CA ILE A 221 11.07 9.96 19.65
C ILE A 221 10.20 11.15 19.21
N SER A 222 10.72 12.37 19.19
CA SER A 222 10.02 13.56 18.68
C SER A 222 9.77 13.49 17.16
N PHE A 223 8.97 14.40 16.61
CA PHE A 223 8.76 14.44 15.16
C PHE A 223 10.04 14.87 14.42
N GLU A 224 10.79 15.80 14.99
CA GLU A 224 12.06 16.29 14.48
C GLU A 224 13.13 15.18 14.47
N GLU A 225 13.27 14.43 15.55
CA GLU A 225 14.17 13.27 15.61
C GLU A 225 13.74 12.16 14.64
N LEU A 226 12.42 11.92 14.49
CA LEU A 226 11.91 11.00 13.49
C LEU A 226 12.30 11.43 12.07
N ASN A 227 12.16 12.73 11.74
CA ASN A 227 12.59 13.26 10.45
C ASN A 227 14.07 13.02 10.18
N GLN A 228 14.94 13.32 11.16
CA GLN A 228 16.38 13.08 11.04
C GLN A 228 16.69 11.60 10.82
N LEU A 229 16.02 10.71 11.55
CA LEU A 229 16.23 9.26 11.43
C LEU A 229 15.72 8.71 10.09
N LEU A 230 14.58 9.21 9.61
CA LEU A 230 14.04 8.86 8.29
C LEU A 230 14.99 9.30 7.18
N GLU A 231 15.50 10.53 7.25
CA GLU A 231 16.45 11.10 6.29
C GLU A 231 17.80 10.35 6.30
N TYR A 232 18.31 9.99 7.47
CA TYR A 232 19.53 9.19 7.62
C TYR A 232 19.40 7.78 7.03
N LYS A 233 18.21 7.17 7.13
CA LYS A 233 17.93 5.81 6.62
C LYS A 233 17.50 5.78 5.15
N ALA A 234 17.16 6.92 4.56
CA ALA A 234 16.75 7.00 3.17
C ALA A 234 17.92 6.67 2.22
N VAL A 235 17.62 6.06 1.07
CA VAL A 235 18.66 5.77 0.07
C VAL A 235 19.01 6.99 -0.79
N LYS A 236 18.18 8.04 -0.73
CA LYS A 236 18.41 9.34 -1.37
C LYS A 236 17.69 10.42 -0.54
N ASN A 237 18.37 11.54 -0.30
CA ASN A 237 17.84 12.69 0.45
C ASN A 237 17.90 14.00 -0.35
N SER A 238 18.34 13.96 -1.60
CA SER A 238 18.33 15.10 -2.52
C SER A 238 17.89 14.62 -3.89
N TRP A 239 16.84 15.22 -4.45
CA TRP A 239 16.29 14.92 -5.77
C TRP A 239 15.57 16.14 -6.34
N ASP A 240 15.28 16.15 -7.63
CA ASP A 240 14.44 17.14 -8.31
C ASP A 240 13.15 16.51 -8.87
N ASP A 241 12.37 17.28 -9.63
CA ASP A 241 11.10 16.78 -10.18
C ASP A 241 11.34 15.73 -11.28
N ASP A 242 12.42 15.86 -12.06
CA ASP A 242 12.78 14.92 -13.14
C ASP A 242 13.10 13.54 -12.58
N ASP A 243 13.84 13.47 -11.46
CA ASP A 243 14.11 12.24 -10.72
C ASP A 243 12.83 11.48 -10.34
N THR A 244 11.74 12.18 -10.01
CA THR A 244 10.47 11.54 -9.60
C THR A 244 9.55 11.19 -10.78
N ASN A 245 9.84 11.72 -11.96
CA ASN A 245 9.12 11.42 -13.20
C ASN A 245 9.79 10.30 -14.01
N ASP A 246 11.06 9.99 -13.74
CA ASP A 246 11.77 8.91 -14.42
C ASP A 246 11.42 7.53 -13.85
N ILE A 247 10.30 6.98 -14.31
CA ILE A 247 9.86 5.60 -14.05
C ILE A 247 10.88 4.56 -14.57
N ASN A 248 11.72 4.92 -15.55
CA ASN A 248 12.70 4.01 -16.15
C ASN A 248 14.01 3.92 -15.34
N SER A 249 14.30 4.91 -14.49
CA SER A 249 15.48 4.92 -13.61
C SER A 249 15.54 3.71 -12.66
N CYS A 250 14.40 3.08 -12.38
CA CYS A 250 14.27 1.89 -11.55
C CYS A 250 13.80 0.66 -12.35
N SER A 251 14.10 0.62 -13.64
CA SER A 251 13.90 -0.61 -14.42
C SER A 251 14.72 -1.74 -13.78
N CYS A 252 14.02 -2.77 -13.32
CA CYS A 252 14.64 -4.01 -12.89
C CYS A 252 15.45 -4.51 -14.09
N GLU A 253 16.78 -4.52 -13.97
CA GLU A 253 17.67 -5.02 -15.02
C GLU A 253 17.12 -6.36 -15.49
N ILE A 254 16.80 -6.43 -16.78
CA ILE A 254 16.49 -7.69 -17.45
C ILE A 254 17.80 -8.48 -17.39
N SER A 255 17.96 -9.25 -16.31
CA SER A 255 19.12 -10.11 -16.12
C SER A 255 19.29 -10.90 -17.40
N ASN A 256 20.48 -10.85 -18.00
CA ASN A 256 20.82 -11.70 -19.13
C ASN A 256 20.58 -13.16 -18.72
N TRP A 257 19.40 -13.70 -19.01
CA TRP A 257 18.96 -15.03 -18.58
C TRP A 257 19.77 -16.08 -19.33
N LYS A 258 20.98 -16.33 -18.83
CA LYS A 258 21.95 -17.27 -19.36
C LYS A 258 22.08 -18.45 -18.40
N SER A 259 21.12 -19.38 -18.38
CA SER A 259 21.30 -20.74 -17.84
C SER A 259 20.07 -21.66 -18.02
N ASN A 260 20.33 -22.97 -17.90
CA ASN A 260 19.46 -24.13 -18.19
C ASN A 260 18.15 -24.19 -17.39
N TYR A 261 17.11 -23.47 -17.81
CA TYR A 261 15.76 -23.68 -17.29
C TYR A 261 15.17 -25.02 -17.77
N SER A 262 14.45 -25.71 -16.89
CA SER A 262 13.70 -26.91 -17.26
C SER A 262 12.64 -26.58 -18.30
N LYS A 263 12.84 -27.05 -19.54
CA LYS A 263 11.87 -26.87 -20.64
C LYS A 263 10.48 -27.37 -20.24
N LYS A 264 10.40 -28.43 -19.44
CA LYS A 264 9.15 -28.96 -18.88
C LYS A 264 8.44 -27.93 -17.98
N ASN A 265 9.17 -27.26 -17.08
CA ASN A 265 8.59 -26.27 -16.17
C ASN A 265 8.19 -24.99 -16.91
N LEU A 266 8.99 -24.57 -17.89
CA LEU A 266 8.63 -23.44 -18.76
C LEU A 266 7.32 -23.72 -19.50
N MET A 267 7.18 -24.90 -20.12
CA MET A 267 5.95 -25.31 -20.82
C MET A 267 4.73 -25.41 -19.89
N LYS A 268 4.92 -25.78 -18.62
CA LYS A 268 3.85 -25.75 -17.62
C LYS A 268 3.36 -24.33 -17.38
N LEU A 269 4.29 -23.38 -17.20
CA LEU A 269 3.93 -21.97 -17.03
C LEU A 269 3.25 -21.39 -18.27
N GLU A 270 3.80 -21.61 -19.47
CA GLU A 270 3.16 -21.19 -20.73
C GLU A 270 1.69 -21.64 -20.81
N LYS A 271 1.43 -22.92 -20.53
CA LYS A 271 0.06 -23.48 -20.54
C LYS A 271 -0.86 -22.79 -19.56
N ILE A 272 -0.38 -22.44 -18.36
CA ILE A 272 -1.17 -21.70 -17.36
C ILE A 272 -1.55 -20.32 -17.92
N PHE A 273 -0.59 -19.58 -18.46
CA PHE A 273 -0.83 -18.24 -19.00
C PHE A 273 -1.74 -18.24 -20.22
N VAL A 274 -1.52 -19.15 -21.18
CA VAL A 274 -2.39 -19.35 -22.34
C VAL A 274 -3.82 -19.62 -21.90
N LYS A 275 -4.02 -20.50 -20.91
CA LYS A 275 -5.33 -20.85 -20.40
C LYS A 275 -6.03 -19.71 -19.66
N VAL A 276 -5.33 -19.01 -18.76
CA VAL A 276 -5.95 -17.97 -17.93
C VAL A 276 -6.22 -16.70 -18.71
N LEU A 277 -5.29 -16.30 -19.58
CA LEU A 277 -5.37 -15.04 -20.33
C LEU A 277 -6.00 -15.19 -21.72
N ASN A 278 -6.30 -16.43 -22.16
CA ASN A 278 -6.65 -16.74 -23.55
C ASN A 278 -5.59 -16.19 -24.54
N LEU A 279 -4.31 -16.35 -24.19
CA LEU A 279 -3.20 -15.75 -24.93
C LEU A 279 -3.04 -16.43 -26.30
N PRO A 280 -3.01 -15.67 -27.42
CA PRO A 280 -2.74 -16.24 -28.74
C PRO A 280 -1.35 -16.88 -28.82
N GLN A 281 -1.23 -17.95 -29.61
CA GLN A 281 0.03 -18.70 -29.75
C GLN A 281 1.21 -17.82 -30.19
N GLN A 282 0.95 -16.83 -31.05
CA GLN A 282 1.94 -15.88 -31.56
C GLN A 282 2.51 -14.93 -30.48
N ASP A 283 1.80 -14.75 -29.37
CA ASP A 283 2.17 -13.84 -28.29
C ASP A 283 2.84 -14.56 -27.11
N ILE A 284 2.89 -15.90 -27.10
CA ILE A 284 3.60 -16.69 -26.09
C ILE A 284 5.08 -16.27 -25.92
N PRO A 285 5.85 -15.99 -26.98
CA PRO A 285 7.23 -15.52 -26.84
C PRO A 285 7.37 -14.24 -26.00
N LEU A 286 6.32 -13.42 -25.90
CA LEU A 286 6.33 -12.22 -25.08
C LEU A 286 6.47 -12.54 -23.59
N LEU A 287 5.92 -13.67 -23.13
CA LEU A 287 5.99 -14.08 -21.73
C LEU A 287 7.43 -14.26 -21.23
N TYR A 288 8.37 -14.53 -22.13
CA TYR A 288 9.78 -14.66 -21.80
C TYR A 288 10.50 -13.30 -21.65
N LYS A 289 9.94 -12.24 -22.23
CA LYS A 289 10.52 -10.89 -22.24
C LYS A 289 9.81 -9.94 -21.28
N TYR A 290 8.48 -9.95 -21.28
CA TYR A 290 7.63 -9.15 -20.42
C TYR A 290 6.25 -9.82 -20.26
N MET A 291 5.86 -10.13 -19.03
CA MET A 291 4.56 -10.72 -18.73
C MET A 291 3.55 -9.70 -18.23
N LEU A 292 3.98 -8.54 -17.74
CA LEU A 292 3.08 -7.53 -17.19
C LEU A 292 2.08 -6.99 -18.23
N PRO A 293 0.93 -6.42 -17.80
CA PRO A 293 -0.09 -5.92 -18.70
C PRO A 293 0.46 -4.94 -19.75
N ASN A 294 0.06 -5.12 -21.00
CA ASN A 294 0.46 -4.29 -22.14
C ASN A 294 -0.59 -4.39 -23.27
N ASP A 295 -0.34 -3.75 -24.41
CA ASP A 295 -1.26 -3.72 -25.56
C ASP A 295 -1.56 -5.12 -26.15
N LYS A 296 -0.72 -6.13 -25.89
CA LYS A 296 -0.89 -7.50 -26.36
C LYS A 296 -1.28 -8.49 -25.25
N ILE A 297 -0.87 -8.23 -24.01
CA ILE A 297 -1.20 -9.07 -22.87
C ILE A 297 -2.15 -8.29 -21.96
N HIS A 298 -3.43 -8.63 -22.05
CA HIS A 298 -4.47 -8.00 -21.24
C HIS A 298 -4.72 -8.81 -19.97
N TYR A 299 -4.73 -8.12 -18.83
CA TYR A 299 -5.07 -8.71 -17.53
C TYR A 299 -6.36 -8.12 -17.01
N LYS A 300 -7.19 -8.98 -16.44
CA LYS A 300 -8.30 -8.64 -15.55
C LYS A 300 -7.78 -8.61 -14.11
N SER A 301 -8.49 -7.90 -13.25
CA SER A 301 -8.10 -7.69 -11.84
C SER A 301 -7.80 -8.97 -11.05
N LYS A 302 -8.43 -10.10 -11.41
CA LYS A 302 -8.30 -11.40 -10.75
C LYS A 302 -7.24 -12.33 -11.36
N ASP A 303 -6.68 -11.99 -12.51
CA ASP A 303 -5.92 -12.98 -13.31
C ASP A 303 -4.65 -13.42 -12.60
N PHE A 304 -3.95 -12.51 -11.91
CA PHE A 304 -2.77 -12.86 -11.10
C PHE A 304 -3.07 -13.87 -9.99
N TYR A 305 -4.23 -13.74 -9.35
CA TYR A 305 -4.67 -14.71 -8.33
C TYR A 305 -5.02 -16.07 -8.97
N GLU A 306 -5.72 -16.08 -10.10
CA GLU A 306 -6.02 -17.32 -10.82
C GLU A 306 -4.76 -18.02 -11.34
N ILE A 307 -3.82 -17.27 -11.91
CA ILE A 307 -2.50 -17.77 -12.32
C ILE A 307 -1.80 -18.43 -11.13
N THR A 308 -1.73 -17.73 -9.99
CA THR A 308 -1.06 -18.23 -8.78
C THR A 308 -1.68 -19.54 -8.31
N LYS A 309 -3.02 -19.64 -8.24
CA LYS A 309 -3.71 -20.90 -7.89
C LYS A 309 -3.43 -22.05 -8.86
N ASN A 310 -3.30 -21.76 -10.16
CA ASN A 310 -2.96 -22.79 -11.14
C ASN A 310 -1.48 -23.23 -10.98
N ILE A 311 -0.58 -22.33 -10.61
CA ILE A 311 0.82 -22.66 -10.30
C ILE A 311 0.91 -23.57 -9.07
N GLU A 312 0.23 -23.24 -7.97
CA GLU A 312 0.20 -24.07 -6.75
C GLU A 312 -0.22 -25.51 -7.07
N LYS A 313 -1.25 -25.68 -7.90
CA LYS A 313 -1.74 -27.00 -8.35
C LYS A 313 -0.75 -27.72 -9.26
N GLU A 314 -0.21 -27.02 -10.27
CA GLU A 314 0.63 -27.63 -11.31
C GLU A 314 2.04 -28.00 -10.79
N PHE A 315 2.53 -27.27 -9.79
CA PHE A 315 3.83 -27.49 -9.16
C PHE A 315 3.74 -28.17 -7.80
N ASN A 316 2.53 -28.40 -7.27
CA ASN A 316 2.27 -28.97 -5.96
C ASN A 316 3.03 -28.24 -4.83
N ILE A 317 2.84 -26.92 -4.78
CA ILE A 317 3.44 -26.02 -3.78
C ILE A 317 2.36 -25.15 -3.14
N LYS A 318 2.67 -24.58 -1.98
CA LYS A 318 1.87 -23.52 -1.36
C LYS A 318 2.63 -22.20 -1.41
N ILE A 319 1.99 -21.15 -1.89
CA ILE A 319 2.62 -19.83 -2.02
C ILE A 319 2.03 -18.91 -0.95
N ASP A 320 2.89 -18.28 -0.16
CA ASP A 320 2.48 -17.10 0.60
C ASP A 320 2.31 -15.92 -0.37
N TYR A 321 1.06 -15.51 -0.57
CA TYR A 321 0.70 -14.47 -1.52
C TYR A 321 1.24 -13.09 -1.11
N LYS A 322 1.60 -12.89 0.15
CA LYS A 322 2.27 -11.65 0.61
C LYS A 322 3.65 -11.46 -0.02
N LEU A 323 4.23 -12.53 -0.59
CA LEU A 323 5.51 -12.49 -1.28
C LEU A 323 5.40 -12.18 -2.78
N LEU A 324 4.18 -12.06 -3.32
CA LEU A 324 3.94 -11.81 -4.73
C LEU A 324 3.83 -10.33 -5.05
N SER A 325 4.56 -9.92 -6.08
CA SER A 325 4.56 -8.56 -6.64
C SER A 325 4.65 -8.60 -8.16
N PHE A 326 4.47 -7.46 -8.83
CA PHE A 326 4.72 -7.35 -10.27
C PHE A 326 6.12 -7.81 -10.68
N SER A 327 7.15 -7.60 -9.84
CA SER A 327 8.50 -8.10 -10.11
C SER A 327 8.57 -9.62 -10.20
N THR A 328 7.71 -10.34 -9.47
CA THR A 328 7.58 -11.80 -9.59
C THR A 328 7.06 -12.20 -10.98
N PHE A 329 6.14 -11.40 -11.53
CA PHE A 329 5.50 -11.61 -12.82
C PHE A 329 6.13 -10.77 -13.94
N GLN A 330 7.43 -10.43 -13.84
CA GLN A 330 8.10 -9.66 -14.88
C GLN A 330 8.33 -10.51 -16.14
N SER A 331 8.76 -11.76 -15.98
CA SER A 331 8.93 -12.73 -17.07
C SER A 331 8.74 -14.17 -16.57
N ILE A 332 8.63 -15.12 -17.51
CA ILE A 332 8.48 -16.54 -17.14
C ILE A 332 9.68 -16.99 -16.31
N TYR A 333 10.85 -16.40 -16.57
CA TYR A 333 12.07 -16.68 -15.82
C TYR A 333 11.98 -16.17 -14.38
N SER A 334 11.59 -14.90 -14.16
CA SER A 334 11.45 -14.36 -12.79
C SER A 334 10.44 -15.17 -11.96
N LEU A 335 9.35 -15.60 -12.60
CA LEU A 335 8.33 -16.41 -11.96
C LEU A 335 8.84 -17.83 -11.66
N LEU A 336 9.58 -18.44 -12.59
CA LEU A 336 10.15 -19.77 -12.38
C LEU A 336 11.25 -19.76 -11.30
N ASP A 337 12.06 -18.71 -11.23
CA ASP A 337 13.04 -18.53 -10.15
C ASP A 337 12.35 -18.45 -8.78
N PHE A 338 11.27 -17.67 -8.70
CA PHE A 338 10.44 -17.58 -7.49
C PHE A 338 9.86 -18.96 -7.08
N ILE A 339 9.40 -19.76 -8.05
CA ILE A 339 8.85 -21.10 -7.81
C ILE A 339 9.96 -22.06 -7.36
N ASN A 340 11.11 -22.08 -8.04
CA ASN A 340 12.20 -23.01 -7.75
C ASN A 340 12.75 -22.85 -6.33
N VAL A 341 12.84 -21.61 -5.82
CA VAL A 341 13.23 -21.37 -4.43
C VAL A 341 12.28 -22.08 -3.46
N ARG A 342 10.97 -22.09 -3.72
CA ARG A 342 9.95 -22.69 -2.83
C ARG A 342 9.88 -24.21 -2.96
N VAL A 343 9.96 -24.73 -4.17
CA VAL A 343 10.03 -26.18 -4.41
C VAL A 343 11.22 -26.79 -3.66
N ASN A 344 12.38 -26.12 -3.61
CA ASN A 344 13.56 -26.64 -2.94
C ASN A 344 13.53 -26.49 -1.40
N HIS A 345 12.65 -25.64 -0.86
CA HIS A 345 12.50 -25.45 0.58
C HIS A 345 11.49 -26.42 1.23
N ASP A 346 10.51 -26.94 0.48
CA ASP A 346 9.56 -27.96 0.98
C ASP A 346 10.19 -29.37 1.13
N TYR A 347 11.47 -29.55 0.78
CA TYR A 347 12.24 -30.80 0.93
C TYR A 347 13.36 -30.72 2.00
N ARG A 348 13.33 -29.76 2.92
CA ARG A 348 14.28 -29.68 4.05
C ARG A 348 13.61 -29.59 5.40
#